data_AF-A0A8H7RYI5-F1
#
_entry.id   AF-A0A8H7RYI5-F1
#
_cell.length_a   1.000
_cell.length_b   1.000
_cell.length_c   1.000
_cell.angle_alpha   90.00
_cell.angle_beta   90.00
_cell.angle_gamma   90.00
#
_symmetry.space_group_name_H-M   'P 1'
#
loop_
_entity.id
_entity.type
_entity.pdbx_description
1 polymer ?
#
loop_
_entity_poly.entity_id
_entity_poly.type
_entity_poly.pdbx_seq_one_letter_code
_entity_poly.pdbx_strand_id
1 'polypeptide(L)'
;WTMVFLIFVMISIFFCGSSLTLGSSRMVYAFARDGAMPLSEQLHKLDSRTKNPVNAVWFNIIIAGVVGVLYMINSTAYEAIVSVNTIGSQLSYLVPIVLRITVSRTSFSPGPWNLGRYSTIAGVLSSCWLLFTCCLFICPTEAPITADNMNYAIAPFAFIMILSGGYFAIWGRKWFTGPVRVINGQEVVLGDDDSITSVKKEKEEFASSSSSN
;
A
#
# COMPACT_ATOMS: atom_id res chain seq x y z
N TRP A 1 -16.69 -20.36 31.18
CA TRP A 1 -16.71 -20.54 29.71
C TRP A 1 -16.47 -19.25 28.95
N THR A 2 -17.25 -18.17 29.16
CA THR A 2 -17.05 -16.87 28.50
C THR A 2 -15.65 -16.26 28.72
N MET A 3 -15.12 -16.30 29.93
CA MET A 3 -13.76 -15.79 30.23
C MET A 3 -12.65 -16.57 29.51
N VAL A 4 -12.79 -17.89 29.39
CA VAL A 4 -11.82 -18.73 28.67
C VAL A 4 -11.84 -18.41 27.17
N PHE A 5 -13.03 -18.18 26.62
CA PHE A 5 -13.20 -17.75 25.23
C PHE A 5 -12.57 -16.38 24.97
N LEU A 6 -12.75 -15.41 25.87
CA LEU A 6 -12.13 -14.09 25.74
C LEU A 6 -10.60 -14.16 25.75
N ILE A 7 -10.00 -14.98 26.62
CA ILE A 7 -8.54 -15.18 26.65
C ILE A 7 -8.04 -15.74 25.32
N PHE A 8 -8.75 -16.71 24.73
CA PHE A 8 -8.39 -17.27 23.43
C PHE A 8 -8.49 -16.25 22.30
N VAL A 9 -9.53 -15.40 22.31
CA VAL A 9 -9.69 -14.31 21.34
C VAL A 9 -8.58 -13.27 21.48
N MET A 10 -8.21 -12.89 22.71
CA MET A 10 -7.12 -11.93 22.97
C MET A 10 -5.78 -12.43 22.44
N ILE A 11 -5.46 -13.71 22.66
CA ILE A 11 -4.25 -14.33 22.13
C ILE A 11 -4.30 -14.30 20.58
N SER A 12 -5.43 -14.68 19.99
CA SER A 12 -5.59 -14.72 18.54
C SER A 12 -5.39 -13.34 17.87
N ILE A 13 -5.99 -12.28 18.45
CA ILE A 13 -5.83 -10.90 17.94
C ILE A 13 -4.38 -10.43 18.09
N PHE A 14 -3.70 -10.78 19.18
CA PHE A 14 -2.28 -10.45 19.38
C PHE A 14 -1.37 -11.08 18.30
N PHE A 15 -1.56 -12.37 18.01
CA PHE A 15 -0.81 -13.05 16.95
C PHE A 15 -1.13 -12.50 15.55
N CYS A 16 -2.40 -12.17 15.30
CA CYS A 16 -2.82 -11.53 14.05
C CYS A 16 -2.16 -10.15 13.86
N GLY A 17 -2.21 -9.29 14.87
CA GLY A 17 -1.60 -7.96 14.83
C GLY A 17 -0.07 -8.01 14.65
N SER A 18 0.59 -8.98 15.30
CA SER A 18 2.03 -9.22 15.13
C SER A 18 2.37 -9.62 13.69
N SER A 19 1.57 -10.52 13.10
CA SER A 19 1.74 -10.98 11.72
C SER A 19 1.51 -9.85 10.70
N LEU A 20 0.49 -9.02 10.93
CA LEU A 20 0.19 -7.87 10.08
C LEU A 20 1.33 -6.85 10.12
N THR A 21 1.82 -6.52 11.32
CA THR A 21 2.94 -5.57 11.49
C THR A 21 4.19 -6.04 10.75
N LEU A 22 4.48 -7.34 10.78
CA LEU A 22 5.60 -7.93 10.07
C LEU A 22 5.44 -7.82 8.54
N GLY A 23 4.24 -8.09 8.03
CA GLY A 23 3.90 -7.94 6.61
C GLY A 23 4.01 -6.49 6.14
N SER A 24 3.38 -5.56 6.86
CA SER A 24 3.39 -4.12 6.54
C SER A 24 4.81 -3.55 6.53
N SER A 25 5.67 -3.99 7.43
CA SER A 25 7.06 -3.51 7.50
C SER A 25 7.90 -3.94 6.29
N ARG A 26 7.62 -5.12 5.71
CA ARG A 26 8.26 -5.57 4.47
C ARG A 26 7.80 -4.77 3.26
N MET A 27 6.51 -4.39 3.22
CA MET A 27 5.96 -3.53 2.18
C MET A 27 6.54 -2.11 2.26
N VAL A 28 6.62 -1.54 3.46
CA VAL A 28 7.28 -0.25 3.75
C VAL A 28 8.75 -0.27 3.33
N TYR A 29 9.47 -1.36 3.64
CA TYR A 29 10.86 -1.51 3.22
C TYR A 29 11.01 -1.58 1.69
N ALA A 30 10.14 -2.32 1.00
CA ALA A 30 10.15 -2.38 -0.46
C ALA A 30 9.90 -1.00 -1.09
N PHE A 31 8.91 -0.25 -0.59
CA PHE A 31 8.67 1.12 -1.05
C PHE A 31 9.81 2.09 -0.70
N ALA A 32 10.45 1.93 0.46
CA ALA A 32 11.61 2.74 0.85
C ALA A 32 12.83 2.43 -0.03
N ARG A 33 13.05 1.17 -0.42
CA ARG A 33 14.09 0.76 -1.36
C ARG A 33 13.88 1.37 -2.75
N ASP A 34 12.63 1.39 -3.20
CA ASP A 34 12.25 2.00 -4.48
C ASP A 34 12.19 3.55 -4.38
N GLY A 35 12.67 4.12 -3.26
CA GLY A 35 12.77 5.56 -3.04
C GLY A 35 11.42 6.27 -2.87
N ALA A 36 10.30 5.55 -2.79
CA ALA A 36 8.95 6.10 -2.91
C ALA A 36 8.39 6.75 -1.62
N MET A 37 9.15 6.83 -0.53
CA MET A 37 8.66 7.23 0.80
C MET A 37 9.45 8.43 1.38
N PRO A 38 8.81 9.34 2.13
CA PRO A 38 9.52 10.41 2.82
C PRO A 38 10.40 9.76 3.89
N LEU A 39 11.70 10.08 3.91
CA LEU A 39 12.74 9.42 4.74
C LEU A 39 13.16 8.02 4.26
N SER A 40 13.12 7.76 2.95
CA SER A 40 13.61 6.51 2.33
C SER A 40 15.00 6.08 2.83
N GLU A 41 15.94 7.00 3.03
CA GLU A 41 17.28 6.71 3.55
C GLU A 41 17.31 6.12 4.96
N GLN A 42 16.36 6.50 5.83
CA GLN A 42 16.30 6.01 7.20
C GLN A 42 15.43 4.75 7.31
N LEU A 43 14.42 4.62 6.45
CA LEU A 43 13.50 3.47 6.40
C LEU A 43 14.09 2.26 5.66
N HIS A 44 15.03 2.48 4.74
CA HIS A 44 15.75 1.41 4.03
C HIS A 44 16.92 0.83 4.83
N LYS A 45 17.34 1.46 5.94
CA LYS A 45 18.42 0.92 6.78
C LYS A 45 17.98 -0.37 7.46
N LEU A 46 18.58 -1.48 7.03
CA LEU A 46 18.47 -2.78 7.66
C LEU A 46 19.45 -2.87 8.84
N ASP A 47 18.99 -3.48 9.93
CA ASP A 47 19.88 -3.84 11.03
C ASP A 47 20.86 -4.94 10.58
N SER A 48 22.16 -4.77 10.86
CA SER A 48 23.22 -5.64 10.36
C SER A 48 23.20 -7.04 10.96
N ARG A 49 22.58 -7.23 12.13
CA ARG A 49 22.58 -8.49 12.87
C ARG A 49 21.34 -9.33 12.57
N THR A 50 20.17 -8.70 12.48
CA THR A 50 18.90 -9.43 12.29
C THR A 50 18.36 -9.33 10.86
N LYS A 51 18.96 -8.49 9.99
CA LYS A 51 18.50 -8.21 8.61
C LYS A 51 17.01 -7.82 8.53
N ASN A 52 16.46 -7.31 9.63
CA ASN A 52 15.08 -6.87 9.73
C ASN A 52 15.01 -5.35 9.66
N PRO A 53 14.00 -4.77 8.97
CA PRO A 53 13.83 -3.33 8.88
C PRO A 53 13.18 -2.80 10.16
N VAL A 54 13.96 -2.68 11.25
CA VAL A 54 13.49 -2.25 12.57
C VAL A 54 12.88 -0.85 12.52
N ASN A 55 13.45 0.06 11.72
CA ASN A 55 12.94 1.42 11.56
C ASN A 55 11.55 1.45 10.91
N ALA A 56 11.29 0.56 9.94
CA ALA A 56 9.98 0.42 9.30
C ALA A 56 8.92 -0.11 10.27
N VAL A 57 9.30 -1.01 11.18
CA VAL A 57 8.42 -1.53 12.23
C VAL A 57 8.01 -0.42 13.20
N TRP A 58 8.97 0.36 13.70
CA TRP A 58 8.67 1.49 14.59
C TRP A 58 7.80 2.54 13.93
N PHE A 59 8.02 2.84 12.65
CA PHE A 59 7.16 3.74 11.88
C PHE A 59 5.70 3.26 11.85
N ASN A 60 5.48 1.97 11.55
CA ASN A 60 4.15 1.37 11.59
C ASN A 60 3.51 1.43 12.98
N ILE A 61 4.28 1.14 14.04
CA ILE A 61 3.80 1.17 15.42
C ILE A 61 3.40 2.59 15.83
N ILE A 62 4.18 3.61 15.48
CA ILE A 62 3.88 5.00 15.80
C ILE A 62 2.57 5.43 15.11
N ILE A 63 2.40 5.13 13.82
CA ILE A 63 1.17 5.46 13.09
C ILE A 63 -0.03 4.72 13.69
N ALA A 64 0.10 3.43 13.97
CA ALA A 64 -0.94 2.64 14.60
C ALA A 64 -1.29 3.19 16.00
N GLY A 65 -0.29 3.66 16.76
CA GLY A 65 -0.47 4.31 18.06
C GLY A 65 -1.28 5.61 17.96
N VAL A 66 -0.99 6.46 16.99
CA VAL A 66 -1.75 7.70 16.75
C VAL A 66 -3.22 7.40 16.45
N VAL A 67 -3.49 6.40 15.61
CA VAL A 67 -4.86 5.94 15.32
C VAL A 67 -5.52 5.32 16.55
N GLY A 68 -4.76 4.59 17.37
CA GLY A 68 -5.25 4.04 18.63
C GLY A 68 -5.66 5.10 19.66
N VAL A 69 -4.95 6.23 19.72
CA VAL A 69 -5.32 7.36 20.60
C VAL A 69 -6.63 8.00 20.17
N LEU A 70 -6.89 8.11 18.85
CA LEU A 70 -8.15 8.64 18.33
C LEU A 70 -9.38 7.85 18.81
N TYR A 71 -9.25 6.54 18.98
CA TYR A 71 -10.32 5.69 19.53
C TYR A 71 -10.77 6.13 20.93
N MET A 72 -9.83 6.57 21.79
CA MET A 72 -10.16 7.01 23.15
C MET A 72 -10.90 8.35 23.19
N ILE A 73 -10.80 9.14 22.12
CA ILE A 73 -11.37 10.49 22.05
C ILE A 73 -12.80 10.45 21.52
N ASN A 74 -13.04 9.71 20.42
CA ASN A 74 -14.34 9.71 19.76
C ASN A 74 -14.60 8.37 19.02
N SER A 75 -15.69 7.70 19.38
CA SER A 75 -16.11 6.43 18.78
C SER A 75 -16.59 6.57 17.33
N THR A 76 -17.31 7.66 17.00
CA THR A 76 -17.74 7.96 15.62
C THR A 76 -16.53 8.17 14.70
N ALA A 77 -15.48 8.86 15.19
CA ALA A 77 -14.25 9.07 14.44
C ALA A 77 -13.51 7.76 14.17
N TYR A 78 -13.51 6.83 15.12
CA TYR A 78 -12.93 5.50 14.93
C TYR A 78 -13.66 4.68 13.86
N GLU A 79 -14.99 4.61 13.93
CA GLU A 79 -15.81 3.91 12.92
C GLU A 79 -15.61 4.49 11.52
N ALA A 80 -15.46 5.82 11.42
CA ALA A 80 -15.09 6.48 10.17
C ALA A 80 -13.70 6.04 9.66
N ILE A 81 -12.70 5.87 10.53
CA ILE A 81 -11.36 5.40 10.14
C ILE A 81 -11.40 3.93 9.66
N VAL A 82 -12.14 3.06 10.35
CA VAL A 82 -12.26 1.63 9.98
C VAL A 82 -12.95 1.46 8.63
N SER A 83 -14.01 2.23 8.38
CA SER A 83 -14.69 2.24 7.08
C SER A 83 -13.79 2.77 5.97
N VAL A 84 -13.00 3.82 6.21
CA VAL A 84 -11.98 4.31 5.25
C VAL A 84 -10.92 3.27 4.93
N ASN A 85 -10.44 2.52 5.92
CA ASN A 85 -9.49 1.43 5.70
C ASN A 85 -10.06 0.35 4.77
N THR A 86 -11.35 0.03 4.93
CA THR A 86 -12.06 -0.92 4.07
C THR A 86 -12.19 -0.40 2.65
N ILE A 87 -12.64 0.85 2.47
CA ILE A 87 -12.80 1.49 1.15
C ILE A 87 -11.44 1.60 0.44
N GLY A 88 -10.40 2.04 1.15
CA GLY A 88 -9.04 2.14 0.61
C GLY A 88 -8.50 0.79 0.13
N SER A 89 -8.75 -0.28 0.90
CA SER A 89 -8.37 -1.65 0.51
C SER A 89 -9.12 -2.12 -0.73
N GLN A 90 -10.43 -1.84 -0.82
CA GLN A 90 -11.24 -2.18 -2.00
C GLN A 90 -10.75 -1.46 -3.26
N LEU A 91 -10.44 -0.15 -3.15
CA LEU A 91 -9.92 0.62 -4.27
C LEU A 91 -8.50 0.18 -4.68
N SER A 92 -7.65 -0.18 -3.71
CA SER A 92 -6.32 -0.74 -3.98
C SER A 92 -6.39 -2.02 -4.79
N TYR A 93 -7.37 -2.90 -4.54
CA TYR A 93 -7.62 -4.08 -5.37
C TYR A 93 -8.27 -3.76 -6.72
N LEU A 94 -9.06 -2.69 -6.80
CA LEU A 94 -9.70 -2.27 -8.04
C LEU A 94 -8.66 -1.84 -9.08
N VAL A 95 -7.59 -1.14 -8.68
CA VAL A 95 -6.53 -0.66 -9.59
C VAL A 95 -5.90 -1.77 -10.46
N PRO A 96 -5.32 -2.86 -9.91
CA PRO A 96 -4.73 -3.93 -10.72
C PRO A 96 -5.78 -4.70 -11.53
N ILE A 97 -7.03 -4.81 -11.03
CA ILE A 97 -8.11 -5.46 -11.79
C ILE A 97 -8.47 -4.63 -13.02
N VAL A 98 -8.63 -3.32 -12.88
CA VAL A 98 -8.92 -2.42 -14.00
C VAL A 98 -7.75 -2.36 -14.97
N LEU A 99 -6.51 -2.27 -14.49
CA LEU A 99 -5.31 -2.33 -15.33
C LEU A 99 -5.24 -3.66 -16.10
N ARG A 100 -5.63 -4.77 -15.48
CA ARG A 100 -5.69 -6.07 -16.13
C ARG A 100 -6.73 -6.11 -17.27
N ILE A 101 -7.87 -5.44 -17.10
CA ILE A 101 -8.95 -5.40 -18.08
C ILE A 101 -8.67 -4.40 -19.21
N THR A 102 -7.89 -3.34 -18.96
CA THR A 102 -7.66 -2.24 -19.91
C THR A 102 -6.31 -2.38 -20.63
N VAL A 103 -5.21 -2.18 -19.91
CA VAL A 103 -3.84 -2.09 -20.45
C VAL A 103 -3.25 -3.47 -20.72
N SER A 104 -3.48 -4.42 -19.82
CA SER A 104 -2.83 -5.74 -19.88
C SER A 104 -3.49 -6.71 -20.87
N ARG A 105 -4.48 -6.31 -21.68
CA ARG A 105 -5.07 -7.22 -22.68
C ARG A 105 -4.12 -7.58 -23.81
N THR A 106 -3.20 -6.69 -24.15
CA THR A 106 -2.32 -6.81 -25.32
C THR A 106 -0.90 -7.26 -24.97
N SER A 107 -0.41 -6.96 -23.76
CA SER A 107 0.98 -7.25 -23.34
C SER A 107 1.11 -8.41 -22.34
N PHE A 108 0.03 -9.10 -21.98
CA PHE A 108 0.08 -10.16 -20.97
C PHE A 108 0.59 -11.48 -21.54
N SER A 109 1.80 -11.87 -21.13
CA SER A 109 2.30 -13.23 -21.34
C SER A 109 1.62 -14.21 -20.36
N PRO A 110 0.86 -15.21 -20.85
CA PRO A 110 0.16 -16.15 -19.98
C PRO A 110 1.13 -17.04 -19.20
N GLY A 111 0.98 -17.06 -17.88
CA GLY A 111 1.66 -18.03 -17.02
C GLY A 111 1.14 -19.47 -17.20
N PRO A 112 1.77 -20.46 -16.53
CA PRO A 112 1.44 -21.88 -16.64
C PRO A 112 -0.02 -22.21 -16.27
N TRP A 113 -0.70 -21.32 -15.55
CA TRP A 113 -2.14 -21.34 -15.36
C TRP A 113 -2.77 -20.04 -15.86
N ASN A 114 -3.73 -20.14 -16.78
CA ASN A 114 -4.50 -18.99 -17.27
C ASN A 114 -5.99 -19.34 -17.37
N LEU A 115 -6.85 -18.41 -16.93
CA LEU A 115 -8.31 -18.54 -17.04
C LEU A 115 -8.85 -18.10 -18.42
N GLY A 116 -7.95 -17.76 -19.36
CA GLY A 116 -8.30 -17.25 -20.68
C GLY A 116 -9.36 -16.14 -20.63
N ARG A 117 -10.46 -16.35 -21.37
CA ARG A 117 -11.59 -15.40 -21.49
C ARG A 117 -12.35 -15.19 -20.18
N TYR A 118 -12.40 -16.19 -19.30
CA TYR A 118 -13.09 -16.08 -18.00
C TYR A 118 -12.42 -15.09 -17.06
N SER A 119 -11.11 -14.83 -17.24
CA SER A 119 -10.39 -13.82 -16.46
C SER A 119 -10.96 -12.40 -16.67
N THR A 120 -11.44 -12.09 -17.88
CA THR A 120 -12.01 -10.78 -18.19
C THR A 120 -13.41 -10.63 -17.59
N ILE A 121 -14.24 -11.67 -17.69
CA ILE A 121 -15.60 -11.67 -17.14
C ILE A 121 -15.54 -11.55 -15.61
N ALA A 122 -14.70 -12.37 -14.97
CA ALA A 122 -14.49 -12.30 -13.53
C ALA A 122 -13.95 -10.93 -13.10
N GLY A 123 -13.02 -10.33 -13.87
CA GLY A 123 -12.51 -9.00 -13.59
C GLY A 123 -13.60 -7.92 -13.62
N VAL A 124 -14.48 -7.93 -14.64
CA VAL A 124 -15.59 -6.97 -14.75
C VAL A 124 -16.58 -7.17 -13.61
N LEU A 125 -16.97 -8.41 -13.32
CA LEU A 125 -17.90 -8.72 -12.22
C LEU A 125 -17.34 -8.26 -10.87
N SER A 126 -16.07 -8.57 -10.59
CA SER A 126 -15.39 -8.13 -9.36
C SER A 126 -15.29 -6.60 -9.28
N SER A 127 -15.01 -5.92 -10.40
CA SER A 127 -14.94 -4.45 -10.42
C SER A 127 -16.31 -3.81 -10.13
N CYS A 128 -17.37 -4.30 -10.76
CA CYS A 128 -18.74 -3.85 -10.48
C CYS A 128 -19.12 -4.10 -9.01
N TRP A 129 -18.76 -5.27 -8.47
CA TRP A 129 -19.01 -5.60 -7.08
C TRP A 129 -18.25 -4.68 -6.11
N LEU A 130 -16.96 -4.42 -6.36
CA LEU A 130 -16.14 -3.51 -5.56
C LEU A 130 -16.70 -2.08 -5.55
N LEU A 131 -17.15 -1.57 -6.71
CA LEU A 131 -17.79 -0.26 -6.81
C LEU A 131 -19.12 -0.22 -6.06
N PHE A 132 -19.93 -1.27 -6.19
CA PHE A 132 -21.18 -1.40 -5.44
C PHE A 132 -20.94 -1.39 -3.92
N THR A 133 -19.98 -2.18 -3.43
CA THR A 133 -19.65 -2.21 -2.00
C THR A 133 -19.06 -0.89 -1.51
N CYS A 134 -18.24 -0.20 -2.31
CA CYS A 134 -17.74 1.14 -1.97
C CYS A 134 -18.89 2.13 -1.75
N CYS A 135 -19.90 2.12 -2.63
CA CYS A 135 -21.09 2.97 -2.48
C CYS A 135 -21.88 2.64 -1.21
N LEU A 136 -22.00 1.35 -0.86
CA LEU A 136 -22.68 0.94 0.37
C LEU A 136 -21.95 1.40 1.63
N PHE A 137 -20.61 1.34 1.65
CA PHE A 137 -19.82 1.79 2.81
C PHE A 137 -19.87 3.31 3.04
N ILE A 138 -20.19 4.10 2.00
CA ILE A 138 -20.42 5.54 2.13
C ILE A 138 -21.81 5.83 2.73
N CYS A 139 -22.76 4.92 2.57
CA CYS A 139 -24.10 5.05 3.14
C CYS A 139 -24.09 4.79 4.66
N PRO A 140 -24.80 5.59 5.49
CA PRO A 140 -24.89 5.33 6.93
C PRO A 140 -25.61 4.01 7.22
N THR A 141 -25.13 3.29 8.24
CA THR A 141 -25.62 1.96 8.64
C THR A 141 -26.90 2.01 9.49
N GLU A 142 -27.26 3.17 10.04
CA GLU A 142 -28.38 3.35 10.97
C GLU A 142 -29.28 4.53 10.55
N ALA A 143 -30.60 4.35 10.67
CA ALA A 143 -31.60 5.40 10.47
C ALA A 143 -32.35 5.67 11.79
N PRO A 144 -32.61 6.93 12.20
CA PRO A 144 -32.50 8.18 11.43
C PRO A 144 -31.09 8.81 11.42
N ILE A 145 -30.77 9.46 10.29
CA ILE A 145 -29.48 10.11 10.04
C ILE A 145 -29.39 11.39 10.89
N THR A 146 -28.60 11.32 11.95
CA THR A 146 -28.27 12.47 12.81
C THR A 146 -26.82 12.88 12.53
N ALA A 147 -26.43 14.14 12.76
CA ALA A 147 -25.07 14.62 12.51
C ALA A 147 -23.97 13.80 13.24
N ASP A 148 -24.35 13.15 14.34
CA ASP A 148 -23.47 12.29 15.14
C ASP A 148 -23.33 10.84 14.59
N ASN A 149 -24.25 10.41 13.72
CA ASN A 149 -24.30 9.07 13.11
C ASN A 149 -23.97 9.07 11.61
N MET A 150 -23.68 10.22 11.02
CA MET A 150 -23.32 10.30 9.60
C MET A 150 -21.91 9.72 9.39
N ASN A 151 -21.77 8.80 8.43
CA ASN A 151 -20.46 8.25 8.13
C ASN A 151 -19.58 9.31 7.42
N TYR A 152 -18.66 9.91 8.16
CA TYR A 152 -17.71 10.89 7.64
C TYR A 152 -16.55 10.26 6.84
N ALA A 153 -16.57 8.96 6.52
CA ALA A 153 -15.49 8.23 5.83
C ALA A 153 -14.95 8.93 4.58
N ILE A 154 -15.80 9.63 3.82
CA ILE A 154 -15.33 10.32 2.62
C ILE A 154 -14.30 11.43 2.91
N ALA A 155 -14.38 12.09 4.07
CA ALA A 155 -13.49 13.20 4.42
C ALA A 155 -12.04 12.74 4.74
N PRO A 156 -11.79 11.76 5.65
CA PRO A 156 -10.46 11.20 5.83
C PRO A 156 -9.94 10.51 4.58
N PHE A 157 -10.81 9.84 3.81
CA PHE A 157 -10.42 9.20 2.55
C PHE A 157 -9.89 10.22 1.54
N ALA A 158 -10.64 11.29 1.29
CA ALA A 158 -10.23 12.36 0.38
C ALA A 158 -8.95 13.04 0.87
N PHE A 159 -8.81 13.28 2.18
CA PHE A 159 -7.60 13.84 2.77
C PHE A 159 -6.37 12.97 2.50
N ILE A 160 -6.45 11.65 2.73
CA ILE A 160 -5.35 10.72 2.48
C ILE A 160 -5.00 10.65 0.99
N MET A 161 -6.01 10.61 0.11
CA MET A 161 -5.79 10.61 -1.34
C MET A 161 -5.14 11.90 -1.84
N ILE A 162 -5.53 13.07 -1.31
CA ILE A 162 -4.93 14.36 -1.64
C ILE A 162 -3.47 14.40 -1.15
N LEU A 163 -3.18 13.95 0.07
CA LEU A 163 -1.82 13.88 0.58
C LEU A 163 -0.94 12.94 -0.25
N SER A 164 -1.44 11.75 -0.57
CA SER A 164 -0.72 10.76 -1.37
C SER A 164 -0.50 11.25 -2.80
N GLY A 165 -1.55 11.74 -3.46
CA GLY A 165 -1.47 12.30 -4.81
C GLY A 165 -0.61 13.56 -4.88
N GLY A 166 -0.69 14.43 -3.87
CA GLY A 166 0.15 15.62 -3.73
C GLY A 166 1.62 15.27 -3.54
N TYR A 167 1.93 14.29 -2.68
CA TYR A 167 3.28 13.78 -2.50
C TYR A 167 3.85 13.20 -3.80
N PHE A 168 3.07 12.40 -4.52
CA PHE A 168 3.46 11.88 -5.83
C PHE A 168 3.66 12.99 -6.87
N ALA A 169 2.74 13.96 -6.95
CA ALA A 169 2.80 15.05 -7.91
C ALA A 169 3.96 16.03 -7.65
N ILE A 170 4.34 16.26 -6.39
CA ILE A 170 5.41 17.20 -6.04
C ILE A 170 6.78 16.53 -6.12
N TRP A 171 6.88 15.30 -5.59
CA TRP A 171 8.15 14.62 -5.33
C TRP A 171 8.27 13.35 -6.18
N GLY A 172 7.27 12.46 -6.14
CA GLY A 172 7.31 11.16 -6.84
C GLY A 172 7.56 11.26 -8.35
N ARG A 173 6.90 12.17 -9.07
CA ARG A 173 7.04 12.33 -10.53
C ARG A 173 8.45 12.73 -11.00
N LYS A 174 9.31 13.22 -10.11
CA LYS A 174 10.65 13.74 -10.44
C LYS A 174 11.75 12.71 -10.24
N TRP A 175 11.52 11.69 -9.41
CA TRP A 175 12.55 10.74 -8.98
C TRP A 175 12.16 9.26 -9.07
N PHE A 176 10.89 8.94 -9.35
CA PHE A 176 10.42 7.57 -9.46
C PHE A 176 10.88 6.94 -10.78
N THR A 177 12.07 6.36 -10.78
CA THR A 177 12.49 5.34 -11.74
C THR A 177 11.77 4.03 -11.40
N GLY A 178 11.32 3.31 -12.43
CA GLY A 178 10.49 2.09 -12.27
C GLY A 178 11.10 1.01 -11.37
N PRO A 179 10.39 -0.11 -11.15
CA PRO A 179 10.77 -1.13 -10.17
C PRO A 179 12.20 -1.66 -10.42
N VAL A 180 13.10 -1.34 -9.50
CA VAL A 180 14.50 -1.79 -9.56
C VAL A 180 14.55 -3.28 -9.23
N ARG A 181 14.93 -4.10 -10.21
CA ARG A 181 15.13 -5.54 -10.00
C ARG A 181 16.60 -5.79 -9.70
N VAL A 182 16.89 -6.47 -8.60
CA VAL A 182 18.25 -6.95 -8.30
C VAL A 182 18.42 -8.31 -8.95
N ILE A 183 19.05 -8.36 -10.13
CA ILE A 183 19.39 -9.61 -10.82
C ILE A 183 20.89 -9.85 -10.57
N ASN A 184 21.25 -11.00 -9.99
CA ASN A 184 22.65 -11.37 -9.70
C ASN A 184 23.43 -10.33 -8.86
N GLY A 185 22.75 -9.67 -7.91
CA GLY A 185 23.38 -8.67 -7.04
C GLY A 185 23.65 -7.31 -7.71
N GLN A 186 23.15 -7.10 -8.94
CA GLN A 186 23.18 -5.81 -9.62
C GLN A 186 21.77 -5.22 -9.72
N GLU A 187 21.63 -3.95 -9.34
CA GLU A 187 20.41 -3.16 -9.51
C GLU A 187 20.22 -2.80 -10.99
N VAL A 188 19.16 -3.32 -11.58
CA VAL A 188 18.78 -3.11 -12.99
C VAL A 188 17.48 -2.33 -13.03
N VAL A 189 17.45 -1.27 -13.83
CA VAL A 189 16.23 -0.56 -14.25
C VAL A 189 15.86 -1.09 -15.64
N LEU A 190 14.62 -1.60 -15.77
CA LEU A 190 14.07 -1.98 -17.06
C LEU A 190 13.69 -0.70 -17.81
N GLY A 191 14.29 -0.46 -18.97
CA GLY A 191 13.81 0.55 -19.92
C GLY A 191 12.48 0.12 -20.55
N ASP A 192 11.80 1.05 -21.23
CA ASP A 192 10.56 0.78 -21.98
C ASP A 192 10.76 -0.25 -23.12
N ASP A 193 12.00 -0.39 -23.58
CA ASP A 193 12.49 -1.55 -24.33
C ASP A 193 13.20 -2.49 -23.36
N ASP A 194 13.03 -3.82 -23.49
CA ASP A 194 13.63 -4.92 -22.69
C ASP A 194 15.19 -4.89 -22.50
N SER A 195 15.83 -3.77 -22.82
CA SER A 195 17.17 -3.37 -22.42
C SER A 195 17.34 -3.28 -20.89
N ILE A 196 18.29 -4.07 -20.39
CA ILE A 196 18.75 -4.11 -19.00
C ILE A 196 19.75 -2.96 -18.82
N THR A 197 19.33 -1.85 -18.21
CA THR A 197 20.24 -0.74 -17.87
C THR A 197 20.68 -0.87 -16.41
N SER A 198 21.99 -0.90 -16.17
CA SER A 198 22.56 -1.12 -14.84
C SER A 198 22.77 0.21 -14.10
N VAL A 199 22.09 0.39 -12.96
CA VAL A 199 22.05 1.65 -12.17
C VAL A 199 23.43 2.05 -11.64
N LYS A 200 24.28 1.07 -11.34
CA LYS A 200 25.63 1.30 -10.82
C LYS A 200 26.54 2.02 -11.83
N LYS A 201 26.37 1.72 -13.12
CA LYS A 201 27.20 2.28 -14.19
C LYS A 201 26.87 3.76 -14.42
N GLU A 202 25.58 4.11 -14.35
CA GLU A 202 25.10 5.49 -14.53
C GLU A 202 25.55 6.40 -13.37
N LYS A 203 25.56 5.92 -12.12
CA LYS A 203 26.09 6.70 -10.98
C LYS A 203 27.60 6.95 -11.07
N GLU A 204 28.37 6.01 -11.65
CA GLU A 204 29.82 6.17 -11.87
C GLU A 204 30.12 7.08 -13.07
N GLU A 205 29.31 7.05 -14.14
CA GLU A 205 29.40 7.97 -15.28
C GLU A 205 28.96 9.40 -14.92
N PHE A 206 27.93 9.56 -14.10
CA PHE A 206 27.50 10.88 -13.63
C PHE A 206 28.52 11.50 -12.67
N ALA A 207 29.12 10.69 -11.79
CA ALA A 207 30.20 11.14 -10.91
C ALA A 207 31.50 11.49 -11.66
N SER A 208 31.83 10.77 -12.76
CA SER A 208 33.01 11.08 -13.58
C SER A 208 32.81 12.30 -14.46
N SER A 209 31.61 12.55 -15.00
CA SER A 209 31.30 13.77 -15.78
C SER A 209 31.22 15.03 -14.91
N SER A 210 30.83 14.91 -13.65
CA SER A 210 30.79 16.04 -12.70
C SER A 210 32.16 16.36 -12.06
N SER A 211 33.17 15.49 -12.25
CA SER A 211 34.56 15.72 -11.84
C SER A 211 35.43 16.25 -12.99
N SER A 212 34.90 16.31 -14.22
CA SER A 212 35.63 16.73 -15.43
C SER A 212 35.21 18.11 -15.95
N ASN A 213 34.31 18.82 -15.26
CA ASN A 213 33.97 20.23 -15.46
C ASN A 213 34.31 21.02 -14.19
#